data_AF-A0A0G0PXD9-F1
#
_entry.id   AF-A0A0G0PXD9-F1
#
_cell.length_a   1.000
_cell.length_b   1.000
_cell.length_c   1.000
_cell.angle_alpha   90.00
_cell.angle_beta   90.00
_cell.angle_gamma   90.00
#
_symmetry.space_group_name_H-M   'P 1'
#
loop_
_entity.id
_entity.type
_entity.pdbx_description
1 polymer ?
#
loop_
_entity_poly.entity_id
_entity_poly.type
_entity_poly.pdbx_seq_one_letter_code
_entity_poly.pdbx_strand_id
1 'polypeptide(L)'
;MRLKIKNLLYQNYLILLAIILVGLFLRTYQLRERFLYSHDQDLAGWFIKDVVIDKHLRLVGQETSTQGIFIGPFFYYLQIPFYLFSHMDPIGGTYLVTFLGILTMVSIYFVFSQIFDKKVGLIGAFIYAVSFYTVNNDREVVPTMPVILWSVWFLYGLSLLLKNEQKKASLVFGILMGLIWHINFALILPVILIPIAYYFSRKRFEYKNLAPGLIALFVTSLPLLLFEVRHGFQQTKAMFYSLTTPQSDTVFTGYEKFQRVWYLMSKNIHGLFMGTFPWLSFESVSFIFVVILIFLIVKKIIDRRLLFLVVIWILIYIFFFSSYSKIVSEYYLNGITIIWILTFSVCIWQLLKRSDIKHFGVMILSFFFVFNLNKFFSYDINASGYVQRKDIVSEIKRNSNDRGYPCVSVSYITDPGYNLGYRYFFWLLNVKTAPIGNDVPVYTIVFPLKPIFVTDVNKGAIGLIYPNHESYAKERIEKGCSGENSNLTDPLFGFTR
;
A
#
# COMPACT_ATOMS: atom_id res chain seq x y z
N MET A 1 44.24 13.80 -1.50
CA MET A 1 43.29 12.81 -0.94
C MET A 1 41.93 13.39 -0.57
N ARG A 2 41.85 14.49 0.21
CA ARG A 2 40.58 15.15 0.59
C ARG A 2 39.69 15.62 -0.58
N LEU A 3 40.29 16.16 -1.65
CA LEU A 3 39.57 16.60 -2.87
C LEU A 3 38.90 15.42 -3.63
N LYS A 4 39.59 14.29 -3.79
CA LYS A 4 39.03 13.08 -4.43
C LYS A 4 37.85 12.50 -3.64
N ILE A 5 37.92 12.52 -2.31
CA ILE A 5 36.83 12.06 -1.43
C ILE A 5 35.62 13.00 -1.55
N LYS A 6 35.82 14.32 -1.52
CA LYS A 6 34.74 15.30 -1.73
C LYS A 6 34.06 15.12 -3.10
N ASN A 7 34.84 14.92 -4.17
CA ASN A 7 34.29 14.67 -5.52
C ASN A 7 33.49 13.37 -5.60
N LEU A 8 33.97 12.27 -5.00
CA LEU A 8 33.25 10.99 -5.01
C LEU A 8 31.95 11.04 -4.19
N LEU A 9 31.95 11.76 -3.07
CA LEU A 9 30.74 12.01 -2.28
C LEU A 9 29.72 12.79 -3.10
N TYR A 10 30.14 13.90 -3.70
CA TYR A 10 29.31 14.75 -4.56
C TYR A 10 28.69 13.95 -5.72
N GLN A 11 29.48 13.11 -6.40
CA GLN A 11 28.99 12.25 -7.49
C GLN A 11 27.89 11.29 -7.04
N ASN A 12 28.03 10.63 -5.88
CA ASN A 12 27.00 9.71 -5.41
C ASN A 12 25.69 10.44 -5.08
N TYR A 13 25.75 11.66 -4.54
CA TYR A 13 24.56 12.46 -4.27
C TYR A 13 23.90 12.96 -5.56
N LEU A 14 24.66 13.32 -6.60
CA LEU A 14 24.10 13.66 -7.90
C LEU A 14 23.40 12.46 -8.55
N ILE A 15 24.00 11.27 -8.49
CA ILE A 15 23.36 10.03 -9.00
C ILE A 15 22.08 9.75 -8.22
N LEU A 16 22.11 9.87 -6.89
CA LEU A 16 20.90 9.69 -6.08
C LEU A 16 19.81 10.71 -6.43
N LEU A 17 20.18 11.98 -6.64
CA LEU A 17 19.25 13.01 -7.08
C LEU A 17 18.61 12.66 -8.42
N ALA A 18 19.40 12.20 -9.40
CA ALA A 18 18.88 11.75 -10.69
C ALA A 18 17.91 10.57 -10.53
N ILE A 19 18.24 9.58 -9.69
CA ILE A 19 17.35 8.46 -9.36
C ILE A 19 16.03 8.95 -8.75
N ILE A 20 16.09 9.89 -7.80
CA ILE A 20 14.90 10.46 -7.16
C ILE A 20 14.05 11.21 -8.16
N LEU A 21 14.64 12.00 -9.06
CA LEU A 21 13.90 12.75 -10.09
C LEU A 21 13.20 11.80 -11.06
N VAL A 22 13.86 10.73 -11.51
CA VAL A 22 13.23 9.69 -12.33
C VAL A 22 12.10 9.00 -11.56
N GLY A 23 12.35 8.61 -10.31
CA GLY A 23 11.34 7.95 -9.47
C GLY A 23 10.13 8.83 -9.18
N LEU A 24 10.33 10.14 -8.96
CA LEU A 24 9.28 11.14 -8.79
C LEU A 24 8.47 11.31 -10.08
N PHE A 25 9.14 11.44 -11.22
CA PHE A 25 8.48 11.52 -12.53
C PHE A 25 7.58 10.30 -12.78
N LEU A 26 8.08 9.08 -12.57
CA LEU A 26 7.30 7.86 -12.79
C LEU A 26 6.09 7.74 -11.85
N ARG A 27 6.15 8.31 -10.64
CA ARG A 27 5.03 8.31 -9.68
C ARG A 27 4.00 9.42 -9.94
N THR A 28 4.41 10.49 -10.62
CA THR A 28 3.54 11.68 -10.87
C THR A 28 3.06 11.80 -12.32
N TYR A 29 3.62 11.04 -13.26
CA TYR A 29 3.18 11.02 -14.65
C TYR A 29 1.70 10.60 -14.76
N GLN A 30 0.85 11.42 -15.40
CA GLN A 30 -0.61 11.16 -15.48
C GLN A 30 -1.23 10.86 -14.11
N LEU A 31 -0.92 11.72 -13.11
CA LEU A 31 -1.30 11.50 -11.71
C LEU A 31 -2.81 11.26 -11.54
N ARG A 32 -3.65 12.04 -12.23
CA ARG A 32 -5.12 11.96 -12.11
C ARG A 32 -5.67 10.74 -12.82
N GLU A 33 -5.22 10.51 -14.05
CA GLU A 33 -5.74 9.46 -14.93
C GLU A 33 -5.38 8.08 -14.38
N ARG A 34 -4.17 7.94 -13.81
CA ARG A 34 -3.68 6.68 -13.20
C ARG A 34 -4.02 6.55 -11.71
N PHE A 35 -4.77 7.49 -11.13
CA PHE A 35 -5.22 7.37 -9.74
C PHE A 35 -6.37 6.37 -9.67
N LEU A 36 -6.05 5.16 -9.21
CA LEU A 36 -7.07 4.18 -8.86
C LEU A 36 -7.84 4.68 -7.64
N TYR A 37 -9.13 4.93 -7.83
CA TYR A 37 -10.04 5.35 -6.78
C TYR A 37 -11.16 4.33 -6.67
N SER A 38 -11.35 3.83 -5.47
CA SER A 38 -12.30 2.77 -5.15
C SER A 38 -12.80 2.95 -3.71
N HIS A 39 -13.21 1.87 -3.05
CA HIS A 39 -13.75 1.93 -1.70
C HIS A 39 -12.77 2.51 -0.67
N ASP A 40 -11.51 2.06 -0.66
CA ASP A 40 -10.52 2.50 0.34
C ASP A 40 -10.27 4.02 0.29
N GLN A 41 -10.20 4.58 -0.91
CA GLN A 41 -10.00 6.03 -1.10
C GLN A 41 -11.26 6.83 -0.72
N ASP A 42 -12.44 6.26 -0.94
CA ASP A 42 -13.71 6.82 -0.48
C ASP A 42 -13.76 6.87 1.05
N LEU A 43 -13.38 5.77 1.72
CA LEU A 43 -13.27 5.71 3.18
C LEU A 43 -12.25 6.70 3.72
N ALA A 44 -11.11 6.88 3.04
CA ALA A 44 -10.13 7.88 3.44
C ALA A 44 -10.71 9.30 3.40
N GLY A 45 -11.47 9.63 2.35
CA GLY A 45 -12.19 10.92 2.27
C GLY A 45 -13.15 11.13 3.43
N TRP A 46 -13.97 10.12 3.75
CA TRP A 46 -14.91 10.18 4.86
C TRP A 46 -14.22 10.31 6.22
N PHE A 47 -13.14 9.56 6.46
CA PHE A 47 -12.33 9.74 7.67
C PHE A 47 -11.86 11.20 7.82
N ILE A 48 -11.37 11.79 6.74
CA ILE A 48 -10.81 13.15 6.75
C ILE A 48 -11.93 14.18 6.93
N LYS A 49 -13.10 13.99 6.31
CA LYS A 49 -14.29 14.82 6.56
C LYS A 49 -14.66 14.81 8.05
N ASP A 50 -14.77 13.65 8.66
CA ASP A 50 -15.14 13.53 10.07
C ASP A 50 -14.17 14.31 10.97
N VAL A 51 -12.88 14.17 10.73
CA VAL A 51 -11.85 14.86 11.52
C VAL A 51 -11.85 16.37 11.27
N VAL A 52 -11.86 16.79 10.01
CA VAL A 52 -11.64 18.19 9.62
C VAL A 52 -12.90 19.02 9.72
N ILE A 53 -14.02 18.49 9.24
CA ILE A 53 -15.30 19.19 9.11
C ILE A 53 -16.14 18.94 10.35
N ASP A 54 -16.36 17.67 10.71
CA ASP A 54 -17.25 17.31 11.82
C ASP A 54 -16.56 17.41 13.19
N LYS A 55 -15.25 17.70 13.21
CA LYS A 55 -14.41 17.79 14.43
C LYS A 55 -14.44 16.52 15.28
N HIS A 56 -14.67 15.38 14.64
CA HIS A 56 -14.73 14.07 15.26
C HIS A 56 -13.42 13.30 15.07
N LEU A 57 -12.59 13.25 16.11
CA LEU A 57 -11.34 12.49 16.10
C LEU A 57 -11.61 10.99 16.14
N ARG A 58 -11.08 10.28 15.15
CA ARG A 58 -11.21 8.82 15.04
C ARG A 58 -9.98 8.12 15.62
N LEU A 59 -10.22 7.08 16.43
CA LEU A 59 -9.17 6.24 17.02
C LEU A 59 -8.79 5.05 16.13
N VAL A 60 -9.64 4.71 15.17
CA VAL A 60 -9.46 3.62 14.19
C VAL A 60 -9.80 4.12 12.79
N GLY A 61 -9.15 3.52 11.80
CA GLY A 61 -9.47 3.67 10.38
C GLY A 61 -10.43 2.59 9.91
N GLN A 62 -10.30 2.19 8.65
CA GLN A 62 -11.21 1.20 8.04
C GLN A 62 -11.10 -0.19 8.66
N GLU A 63 -12.22 -0.91 8.66
CA GLU A 63 -12.26 -2.34 8.97
C GLU A 63 -11.55 -3.16 7.89
N THR A 64 -10.85 -4.23 8.30
CA THR A 64 -10.22 -5.17 7.37
C THR A 64 -11.23 -6.20 6.86
N SER A 65 -10.79 -7.10 5.97
CA SER A 65 -11.63 -8.23 5.54
C SER A 65 -11.94 -9.23 6.66
N THR A 66 -11.36 -9.08 7.86
CA THR A 66 -11.76 -9.84 9.04
C THR A 66 -12.52 -8.92 9.98
N GLN A 67 -13.76 -9.29 10.26
CA GLN A 67 -14.67 -8.51 11.09
C GLN A 67 -14.09 -8.24 12.49
N GLY A 68 -14.28 -7.02 12.98
CA GLY A 68 -13.80 -6.54 14.27
C GLY A 68 -12.31 -6.17 14.29
N ILE A 69 -11.60 -6.30 13.17
CA ILE A 69 -10.20 -5.88 13.05
C ILE A 69 -10.12 -4.61 12.21
N PHE A 70 -9.66 -3.52 12.82
CA PHE A 70 -9.52 -2.21 12.18
C PHE A 70 -8.05 -1.86 11.94
N ILE A 71 -7.78 -1.17 10.84
CA ILE A 71 -6.49 -0.52 10.60
C ILE A 71 -6.42 0.75 11.44
N GLY A 72 -5.24 1.06 12.00
CA GLY A 72 -5.08 2.27 12.79
C GLY A 72 -5.15 3.58 11.98
N PRO A 73 -5.39 4.71 12.66
CA PRO A 73 -5.81 5.94 11.98
C PRO A 73 -4.65 6.78 11.40
N PHE A 74 -3.40 6.43 11.71
CA PHE A 74 -2.23 7.26 11.39
C PHE A 74 -2.09 7.58 9.90
N PHE A 75 -2.30 6.60 9.01
CA PHE A 75 -2.24 6.83 7.56
C PHE A 75 -3.26 7.89 7.10
N TYR A 76 -4.45 7.91 7.69
CA TYR A 76 -5.50 8.87 7.34
C TYR A 76 -5.20 10.26 7.89
N TYR A 77 -4.68 10.35 9.13
CA TYR A 77 -4.22 11.62 9.70
C TYR A 77 -3.10 12.25 8.85
N LEU A 78 -2.16 11.43 8.33
CA LEU A 78 -1.11 11.90 7.44
C LEU A 78 -1.63 12.46 6.10
N GLN A 79 -2.83 12.05 5.66
CA GLN A 79 -3.44 12.56 4.43
C GLN A 79 -4.08 13.95 4.58
N ILE A 80 -4.47 14.34 5.81
CA ILE A 80 -5.17 15.60 6.09
C ILE A 80 -4.51 16.83 5.45
N PRO A 81 -3.20 17.13 5.64
CA PRO A 81 -2.61 18.33 5.05
C PRO A 81 -2.71 18.35 3.52
N PHE A 82 -2.66 17.18 2.88
CA PHE A 82 -2.74 17.08 1.42
C PHE A 82 -4.17 17.21 0.91
N TYR A 83 -5.17 16.72 1.66
CA TYR A 83 -6.59 16.97 1.38
C TYR A 83 -6.93 18.44 1.55
N LEU A 84 -6.43 19.11 2.60
CA LEU A 84 -6.61 20.55 2.77
C LEU A 84 -6.01 21.33 1.61
N PHE A 85 -4.81 20.96 1.17
CA PHE A 85 -4.15 21.55 0.00
C PHE A 85 -4.95 21.33 -1.30
N SER A 86 -5.62 20.19 -1.46
CA SER A 86 -6.48 19.88 -2.61
C SER A 86 -7.94 20.28 -2.43
N HIS A 87 -8.27 21.15 -1.48
CA HIS A 87 -9.66 21.57 -1.20
C HIS A 87 -10.61 20.40 -0.92
N MET A 88 -10.18 19.46 -0.08
CA MET A 88 -10.86 18.22 0.29
C MET A 88 -11.04 17.23 -0.88
N ASP A 89 -10.41 17.45 -2.02
CA ASP A 89 -10.47 16.50 -3.13
C ASP A 89 -9.57 15.29 -2.87
N PRO A 90 -10.04 14.03 -3.09
CA PRO A 90 -9.25 12.83 -2.85
C PRO A 90 -7.93 12.72 -3.61
N ILE A 91 -7.74 13.50 -4.68
CA ILE A 91 -6.45 13.59 -5.37
C ILE A 91 -5.32 13.97 -4.40
N GLY A 92 -5.62 14.67 -3.31
CA GLY A 92 -4.68 14.99 -2.25
C GLY A 92 -3.97 13.76 -1.68
N GLY A 93 -4.67 12.63 -1.56
CA GLY A 93 -4.08 11.36 -1.07
C GLY A 93 -2.89 10.88 -1.91
N THR A 94 -2.88 11.19 -3.21
CA THR A 94 -1.78 10.81 -4.11
C THR A 94 -0.47 11.53 -3.79
N TYR A 95 -0.52 12.72 -3.20
CA TYR A 95 0.66 13.47 -2.78
C TYR A 95 1.36 12.80 -1.58
N LEU A 96 0.59 12.28 -0.62
CA LEU A 96 1.16 11.55 0.52
C LEU A 96 1.92 10.32 0.05
N VAL A 97 1.30 9.46 -0.76
CA VAL A 97 1.93 8.20 -1.19
C VAL A 97 3.13 8.45 -2.12
N THR A 98 3.08 9.51 -2.93
CA THR A 98 4.25 9.97 -3.69
C THR A 98 5.40 10.37 -2.76
N PHE A 99 5.11 11.16 -1.72
CA PHE A 99 6.11 11.55 -0.72
C PHE A 99 6.69 10.33 0.01
N LEU A 100 5.85 9.40 0.45
CA LEU A 100 6.28 8.17 1.11
C LEU A 100 7.11 7.28 0.18
N GLY A 101 6.78 7.21 -1.12
CA GLY A 101 7.57 6.48 -2.11
C GLY A 101 8.99 7.06 -2.28
N ILE A 102 9.13 8.39 -2.28
CA ILE A 102 10.43 9.06 -2.27
C ILE A 102 11.18 8.81 -0.97
N LEU A 103 10.48 8.87 0.16
CA LEU A 103 11.07 8.54 1.45
C LEU A 103 11.58 7.09 1.49
N THR A 104 10.88 6.14 0.88
CA THR A 104 11.34 4.76 0.72
C THR A 104 12.60 4.67 -0.14
N MET A 105 12.66 5.35 -1.28
CA MET A 105 13.87 5.42 -2.13
C MET A 105 15.09 5.91 -1.35
N VAL A 106 14.93 7.02 -0.61
CA VAL A 106 16.00 7.59 0.21
C VAL A 106 16.39 6.66 1.36
N SER A 107 15.41 6.01 1.99
CA SER A 107 15.62 5.04 3.06
C SER A 107 16.40 3.82 2.57
N ILE A 108 16.08 3.28 1.39
CA ILE A 108 16.82 2.18 0.77
C ILE A 108 18.27 2.59 0.51
N TYR A 109 18.51 3.75 -0.12
CA TYR A 109 19.86 4.27 -0.31
C TYR A 109 20.62 4.33 1.02
N PHE A 110 20.01 4.96 2.03
CA PHE A 110 20.64 5.17 3.33
C PHE A 110 20.97 3.83 4.00
N VAL A 111 19.97 2.96 4.19
CA VAL A 111 20.12 1.71 4.93
C VAL A 111 21.10 0.77 4.23
N PHE A 112 20.98 0.57 2.93
CA PHE A 112 21.90 -0.31 2.20
C PHE A 112 23.33 0.24 2.20
N SER A 113 23.50 1.57 2.14
CA SER A 113 24.82 2.20 2.27
C SER A 113 25.45 2.00 3.64
N GLN A 114 24.65 1.95 4.71
CA GLN A 114 25.13 1.73 6.08
C GLN A 114 25.46 0.26 6.37
N ILE A 115 24.74 -0.67 5.75
CA ILE A 115 24.96 -2.11 5.94
C ILE A 115 26.10 -2.62 5.06
N PHE A 116 26.18 -2.14 3.82
CA PHE A 116 27.15 -2.58 2.82
C PHE A 116 28.01 -1.39 2.37
N ASP A 117 27.70 -0.80 1.21
CA ASP A 117 28.39 0.35 0.67
C ASP A 117 27.46 1.24 -0.14
N LYS A 118 27.95 2.44 -0.48
CA LYS A 118 27.18 3.45 -1.22
C LYS A 118 26.71 2.99 -2.59
N LYS A 119 27.42 2.05 -3.23
CA LYS A 119 27.06 1.56 -4.56
C LYS A 119 25.91 0.56 -4.46
N VAL A 120 25.90 -0.33 -3.46
CA VAL A 120 24.73 -1.16 -3.13
C VAL A 120 23.52 -0.28 -2.83
N GLY A 121 23.69 0.81 -2.07
CA GLY A 121 22.63 1.79 -1.80
C GLY A 121 22.09 2.46 -3.06
N LEU A 122 22.95 2.93 -3.96
CA LEU A 122 22.50 3.54 -5.23
C LEU A 122 21.77 2.53 -6.12
N ILE A 123 22.26 1.29 -6.21
CA ILE A 123 21.61 0.23 -6.99
C ILE A 123 20.23 -0.10 -6.40
N GLY A 124 20.12 -0.23 -5.07
CA GLY A 124 18.84 -0.48 -4.38
C GLY A 124 17.81 0.63 -4.62
N ALA A 125 18.24 1.89 -4.48
CA ALA A 125 17.38 3.04 -4.75
C ALA A 125 16.96 3.09 -6.23
N PHE A 126 17.87 2.79 -7.16
CA PHE A 126 17.58 2.71 -8.59
C PHE A 126 16.52 1.64 -8.90
N ILE A 127 16.68 0.43 -8.36
CA ILE A 127 15.71 -0.67 -8.54
C ILE A 127 14.32 -0.25 -8.08
N TYR A 128 14.22 0.32 -6.88
CA TYR A 128 12.94 0.76 -6.33
C TYR A 128 12.36 1.97 -7.09
N ALA A 129 13.20 2.85 -7.62
CA ALA A 129 12.76 4.02 -8.36
C ALA A 129 12.04 3.67 -9.66
N VAL A 130 12.57 2.68 -10.39
CA VAL A 130 12.17 2.39 -11.78
C VAL A 130 11.37 1.10 -11.95
N SER A 131 11.35 0.19 -10.97
CA SER A 131 10.54 -1.03 -11.06
C SER A 131 9.06 -0.69 -11.25
N PHE A 132 8.44 -1.25 -12.29
CA PHE A 132 7.03 -1.06 -12.59
C PHE A 132 6.16 -1.45 -11.38
N TYR A 133 6.53 -2.51 -10.68
CA TYR A 133 5.82 -2.98 -9.49
C TYR A 133 5.84 -1.95 -8.35
N THR A 134 7.03 -1.41 -8.00
CA THR A 134 7.14 -0.45 -6.90
C THR A 134 6.54 0.90 -7.26
N VAL A 135 6.63 1.32 -8.53
CA VAL A 135 5.97 2.54 -9.02
C VAL A 135 4.46 2.46 -8.86
N ASN A 136 3.83 1.32 -9.20
CA ASN A 136 2.38 1.15 -9.02
C ASN A 136 1.98 0.99 -7.55
N ASN A 137 2.74 0.22 -6.76
CA ASN A 137 2.52 0.13 -5.31
C ASN A 137 2.55 1.53 -4.65
N ASP A 138 3.47 2.40 -5.08
CA ASP A 138 3.59 3.76 -4.52
C ASP A 138 2.53 4.74 -5.04
N ARG A 139 1.68 4.32 -5.98
CA ARG A 139 0.52 5.09 -6.47
C ARG A 139 -0.78 4.70 -5.77
N GLU A 140 -0.82 3.57 -5.08
CA GLU A 140 -2.01 3.14 -4.35
C GLU A 140 -2.16 3.92 -3.05
N VAL A 141 -3.28 4.64 -2.92
CA VAL A 141 -3.61 5.41 -1.71
C VAL A 141 -4.31 4.50 -0.70
N VAL A 142 -3.53 3.63 -0.07
CA VAL A 142 -4.01 2.63 0.90
C VAL A 142 -3.05 2.52 2.10
N PRO A 143 -3.56 2.16 3.30
CA PRO A 143 -2.71 2.07 4.51
C PRO A 143 -1.55 1.06 4.42
N THR A 144 -1.64 0.08 3.52
CA THR A 144 -0.61 -0.95 3.30
C THR A 144 0.54 -0.46 2.42
N MET A 145 0.41 0.66 1.72
CA MET A 145 1.44 1.22 0.83
C MET A 145 2.82 1.38 1.53
N PRO A 146 2.92 1.85 2.79
CA PRO A 146 4.20 2.05 3.48
C PRO A 146 4.90 0.77 3.96
N VAL A 147 4.41 -0.44 3.62
CA VAL A 147 5.01 -1.72 4.04
C VAL A 147 6.50 -1.82 3.66
N ILE A 148 6.91 -1.40 2.46
CA ILE A 148 8.32 -1.51 2.04
C ILE A 148 9.20 -0.51 2.81
N LEU A 149 8.68 0.69 3.10
CA LEU A 149 9.33 1.67 3.97
C LEU A 149 9.56 1.09 5.37
N TRP A 150 8.52 0.46 5.92
CA TRP A 150 8.63 -0.21 7.22
C TRP A 150 9.71 -1.31 7.19
N SER A 151 9.70 -2.16 6.17
CA SER A 151 10.63 -3.28 6.06
C SER A 151 12.09 -2.86 5.90
N VAL A 152 12.37 -1.77 5.19
CA VAL A 152 13.75 -1.27 5.07
C VAL A 152 14.29 -0.74 6.40
N TRP A 153 13.46 -0.06 7.19
CA TRP A 153 13.85 0.38 8.53
C TRP A 153 13.92 -0.78 9.52
N PHE A 154 13.09 -1.82 9.35
CA PHE A 154 13.20 -3.04 10.16
C PHE A 154 14.54 -3.75 9.91
N LEU A 155 14.94 -3.88 8.64
CA LEU A 155 16.26 -4.39 8.26
C LEU A 155 17.40 -3.57 8.87
N TYR A 156 17.25 -2.23 8.89
CA TYR A 156 18.22 -1.36 9.55
C TYR A 156 18.30 -1.62 11.07
N GLY A 157 17.17 -1.75 11.74
CA GLY A 157 17.10 -2.12 13.17
C GLY A 157 17.84 -3.42 13.47
N LEU A 158 17.66 -4.46 12.65
CA LEU A 158 18.38 -5.73 12.78
C LEU A 158 19.90 -5.50 12.64
N SER A 159 20.32 -4.69 11.66
CA SER A 159 21.73 -4.37 11.46
C SER A 159 22.35 -3.60 12.63
N LEU A 160 21.58 -2.70 13.26
CA LEU A 160 22.02 -1.95 14.44
C LEU A 160 22.23 -2.89 15.64
N LEU A 161 21.34 -3.87 15.86
CA LEU A 161 21.54 -4.88 16.90
C LEU A 161 22.80 -5.71 16.68
N LEU A 162 23.05 -6.16 15.44
CA LEU A 162 24.25 -6.92 15.11
C LEU A 162 25.55 -6.11 15.31
N LYS A 163 25.46 -4.77 15.20
CA LYS A 163 26.53 -3.80 15.48
C LYS A 163 26.56 -3.33 16.95
N ASN A 164 25.73 -3.91 17.82
CA ASN A 164 25.60 -3.55 19.25
C ASN A 164 25.12 -2.10 19.52
N GLU A 165 24.37 -1.51 18.60
CA GLU A 165 23.72 -0.21 18.80
C GLU A 165 22.32 -0.37 19.44
N GLN A 166 22.26 -1.08 20.57
CA GLN A 166 20.99 -1.53 21.20
C GLN A 166 19.99 -0.38 21.44
N LYS A 167 20.47 0.78 21.90
CA LYS A 167 19.60 1.95 22.17
C LYS A 167 18.93 2.49 20.91
N LYS A 168 19.69 2.62 19.80
CA LYS A 168 19.13 3.09 18.52
C LYS A 168 18.21 2.04 17.91
N ALA A 169 18.62 0.76 17.97
CA ALA A 169 17.79 -0.34 17.50
C ALA A 169 16.46 -0.40 18.26
N SER A 170 16.48 -0.25 19.59
CA SER A 170 15.28 -0.21 20.41
C SER A 170 14.34 0.91 19.99
N LEU A 171 14.84 2.13 19.77
CA LEU A 171 14.02 3.24 19.27
C LEU A 171 13.37 2.91 17.92
N VAL A 172 14.15 2.39 16.96
CA VAL A 172 13.65 2.00 15.64
C VAL A 172 12.57 0.93 15.76
N PHE A 173 12.81 -0.14 16.52
CA PHE A 173 11.82 -1.21 16.70
C PHE A 173 10.58 -0.75 17.45
N GLY A 174 10.71 0.12 18.46
CA GLY A 174 9.57 0.67 19.18
C GLY A 174 8.59 1.39 18.26
N ILE A 175 9.11 2.29 17.42
CA ILE A 175 8.32 2.99 16.39
C ILE A 175 7.69 1.99 15.42
N LEU A 176 8.51 1.09 14.85
CA LEU A 176 8.03 0.15 13.84
C LEU A 176 6.96 -0.80 14.38
N MET A 177 7.13 -1.33 15.59
CA MET A 177 6.17 -2.23 16.21
C MET A 177 4.82 -1.53 16.46
N GLY A 178 4.84 -0.28 16.92
CA GLY A 178 3.59 0.47 17.08
C GLY A 178 2.95 0.88 15.75
N LEU A 179 3.70 0.94 14.66
CA LEU A 179 3.17 1.17 13.31
C LEU A 179 2.55 -0.08 12.65
N ILE A 180 2.74 -1.29 13.20
CA ILE A 180 2.23 -2.54 12.59
C ILE A 180 0.72 -2.47 12.35
N TRP A 181 -0.05 -2.11 13.37
CA TRP A 181 -1.52 -2.06 13.28
C TRP A 181 -2.03 -0.88 12.43
N HIS A 182 -1.22 0.17 12.24
CA HIS A 182 -1.52 1.30 11.36
C HIS A 182 -1.31 0.99 9.87
N ILE A 183 -0.49 0.00 9.56
CA ILE A 183 -0.03 -0.28 8.19
C ILE A 183 -0.55 -1.65 7.73
N ASN A 184 -0.08 -2.72 8.38
CA ASN A 184 -0.38 -4.09 8.01
C ASN A 184 0.01 -5.05 9.14
N PHE A 185 -0.94 -5.85 9.63
CA PHE A 185 -0.71 -6.80 10.72
C PHE A 185 0.32 -7.89 10.40
N ALA A 186 0.53 -8.25 9.13
CA ALA A 186 1.56 -9.25 8.77
C ALA A 186 2.99 -8.79 9.08
N LEU A 187 3.21 -7.50 9.34
CA LEU A 187 4.50 -6.98 9.80
C LEU A 187 4.86 -7.41 11.22
N ILE A 188 3.94 -8.06 11.96
CA ILE A 188 4.27 -8.72 13.24
C ILE A 188 5.16 -9.94 13.05
N LEU A 189 5.06 -10.63 11.91
CA LEU A 189 5.80 -11.86 11.64
C LEU A 189 7.32 -11.71 11.78
N PRO A 190 7.98 -10.71 11.17
CA PRO A 190 9.42 -10.55 11.30
C PRO A 190 9.87 -10.08 12.68
N VAL A 191 8.97 -9.66 13.60
CA VAL A 191 9.36 -9.18 14.95
C VAL A 191 10.09 -10.26 15.76
N ILE A 192 9.82 -11.54 15.52
CA ILE A 192 10.55 -12.66 16.13
C ILE A 192 12.05 -12.68 15.78
N LEU A 193 12.47 -11.96 14.73
CA LEU A 193 13.87 -11.80 14.37
C LEU A 193 14.64 -10.91 15.34
N ILE A 194 13.98 -10.06 16.13
CA ILE A 194 14.60 -9.18 17.12
C ILE A 194 15.37 -9.98 18.18
N PRO A 195 14.75 -10.95 18.91
CA PRO A 195 15.49 -11.76 19.88
C PRO A 195 16.57 -12.63 19.23
N ILE A 196 16.37 -13.11 17.99
CA ILE A 196 17.38 -13.90 17.26
C ILE A 196 18.61 -13.01 16.92
N ALA A 197 18.37 -11.81 16.41
CA ALA A 197 19.42 -10.83 16.10
C ALA A 197 20.17 -10.42 17.37
N TYR A 198 19.44 -10.25 18.46
CA TYR A 198 20.00 -9.98 19.77
C TYR A 198 20.93 -11.11 20.24
N TYR A 199 20.48 -12.37 20.17
CA TYR A 199 21.31 -13.54 20.48
C TYR A 199 22.60 -13.57 19.64
N PHE A 200 22.50 -13.28 18.34
CA PHE A 200 23.65 -13.21 17.44
C PHE A 200 24.58 -12.00 17.64
N SER A 201 24.14 -10.96 18.35
CA SER A 201 25.02 -9.87 18.74
C SER A 201 26.12 -10.36 19.69
N ARG A 202 25.88 -11.44 20.46
CA ARG A 202 26.75 -11.98 21.52
C ARG A 202 27.11 -10.96 22.61
N LYS A 203 26.26 -9.95 22.82
CA LYS A 203 26.47 -8.89 23.82
C LYS A 203 25.55 -9.06 25.01
N ARG A 204 25.89 -8.39 26.11
CA ARG A 204 25.06 -8.36 27.32
C ARG A 204 23.85 -7.45 27.11
N PHE A 205 22.73 -7.85 27.69
CA PHE A 205 21.46 -7.17 27.50
C PHE A 205 21.40 -6.00 28.46
N GLU A 206 21.30 -4.80 27.91
CA GLU A 206 21.22 -3.59 28.71
C GLU A 206 19.77 -3.10 28.70
N TYR A 207 18.99 -3.49 29.72
CA TYR A 207 17.58 -3.11 29.83
C TYR A 207 17.34 -1.59 29.76
N LYS A 208 18.33 -0.78 30.18
CA LYS A 208 18.30 0.69 30.08
C LYS A 208 18.17 1.18 28.63
N ASN A 209 18.69 0.40 27.67
CA ASN A 209 18.62 0.73 26.25
C ASN A 209 17.24 0.47 25.65
N LEU A 210 16.32 -0.19 26.38
CA LEU A 210 14.95 -0.42 25.92
C LEU A 210 14.04 0.79 26.09
N ALA A 211 14.36 1.70 27.02
CA ALA A 211 13.47 2.79 27.39
C ALA A 211 13.01 3.65 26.19
N PRO A 212 13.88 4.06 25.25
CA PRO A 212 13.45 4.83 24.07
C PRO A 212 12.46 4.07 23.19
N GLY A 213 12.67 2.75 23.01
CA GLY A 213 11.76 1.92 22.23
C GLY A 213 10.42 1.70 22.90
N LEU A 214 10.40 1.48 24.21
CA LEU A 214 9.15 1.32 24.96
C LEU A 214 8.31 2.60 24.96
N ILE A 215 8.96 3.77 25.13
CA ILE A 215 8.28 5.07 25.03
C ILE A 215 7.74 5.27 23.62
N ALA A 216 8.54 5.01 22.59
CA ALA A 216 8.10 5.14 21.21
C ALA A 216 6.91 4.21 20.89
N LEU A 217 7.01 2.93 21.26
CA LEU A 217 5.94 1.95 21.10
C LEU A 217 4.66 2.42 21.78
N PHE A 218 4.74 2.86 23.04
CA PHE A 218 3.59 3.36 23.79
C PHE A 218 2.93 4.56 23.09
N VAL A 219 3.72 5.55 22.67
CA VAL A 219 3.22 6.75 21.99
C VAL A 219 2.56 6.40 20.65
N THR A 220 3.21 5.56 19.83
CA THR A 220 2.66 5.17 18.53
C THR A 220 1.44 4.26 18.65
N SER A 221 1.35 3.44 19.70
CA SER A 221 0.19 2.56 19.95
C SER A 221 -0.93 3.23 20.74
N LEU A 222 -0.78 4.50 21.13
CA LEU A 222 -1.75 5.19 21.98
C LEU A 222 -3.19 5.16 21.43
N PRO A 223 -3.45 5.37 20.12
CA PRO A 223 -4.81 5.30 19.60
C PRO A 223 -5.44 3.90 19.75
N LEU A 224 -4.64 2.84 19.56
CA LEU A 224 -5.09 1.45 19.75
C LEU A 224 -5.43 1.19 21.22
N LEU A 225 -4.55 1.60 22.14
CA LEU A 225 -4.78 1.40 23.58
C LEU A 225 -6.05 2.11 24.05
N LEU A 226 -6.27 3.35 23.59
CA LEU A 226 -7.49 4.11 23.89
C LEU A 226 -8.73 3.45 23.28
N PHE A 227 -8.63 2.96 22.05
CA PHE A 227 -9.72 2.25 21.39
C PHE A 227 -10.09 0.98 22.16
N GLU A 228 -9.12 0.14 22.49
CA GLU A 228 -9.34 -1.13 23.20
C GLU A 228 -9.97 -0.93 24.57
N VAL A 229 -9.50 0.06 25.34
CA VAL A 229 -10.08 0.38 26.66
C VAL A 229 -11.52 0.85 26.53
N ARG A 230 -11.86 1.65 25.51
CA ARG A 230 -13.23 2.16 25.29
C ARG A 230 -14.20 1.10 24.76
N HIS A 231 -13.70 0.09 24.06
CA HIS A 231 -14.52 -0.91 23.37
C HIS A 231 -14.36 -2.32 23.96
N GLY A 232 -13.92 -2.42 25.22
CA GLY A 232 -13.86 -3.70 25.94
C GLY A 232 -12.95 -4.74 25.27
N PHE A 233 -11.83 -4.30 24.70
CA PHE A 233 -10.84 -5.10 23.98
C PHE A 233 -11.40 -5.85 22.74
N GLN A 234 -12.35 -5.24 22.04
CA GLN A 234 -13.02 -5.85 20.88
C GLN A 234 -12.02 -6.30 19.80
N GLN A 235 -11.04 -5.48 19.44
CA GLN A 235 -10.12 -5.82 18.37
C GLN A 235 -9.12 -6.90 18.80
N THR A 236 -8.67 -6.90 20.06
CA THR A 236 -7.87 -8.01 20.60
C THR A 236 -8.64 -9.33 20.56
N LYS A 237 -9.93 -9.32 20.95
CA LYS A 237 -10.80 -10.50 20.87
C LYS A 237 -10.98 -10.97 19.44
N ALA A 238 -11.22 -10.05 18.50
CA ALA A 238 -11.36 -10.38 17.08
C ALA A 238 -10.07 -10.98 16.48
N MET A 239 -8.90 -10.44 16.84
CA MET A 239 -7.60 -11.00 16.47
C MET A 239 -7.42 -12.42 16.99
N PHE A 240 -7.69 -12.64 18.29
CA PHE A 240 -7.56 -13.96 18.89
C PHE A 240 -8.51 -14.97 18.25
N TYR A 241 -9.76 -14.57 18.02
CA TYR A 241 -10.75 -15.39 17.32
C TYR A 241 -10.31 -15.74 15.90
N SER A 242 -9.78 -14.77 15.15
CA SER A 242 -9.30 -14.96 13.78
C SER A 242 -8.12 -15.95 13.68
N LEU A 243 -7.26 -16.00 14.69
CA LEU A 243 -6.11 -16.92 14.75
C LEU A 243 -6.49 -18.32 15.25
N THR A 244 -7.50 -18.44 16.11
CA THR A 244 -7.87 -19.70 16.78
C THR A 244 -9.04 -20.42 16.13
N THR A 245 -9.89 -19.71 15.39
CA THR A 245 -11.07 -20.28 14.74
C THR A 245 -10.85 -20.37 13.23
N PRO A 246 -11.10 -21.55 12.62
CA PRO A 246 -11.06 -21.70 11.17
C PRO A 246 -11.97 -20.67 10.48
N GLN A 247 -11.41 -19.92 9.53
CA GLN A 247 -12.15 -18.97 8.73
C GLN A 247 -12.78 -19.70 7.52
N SER A 248 -14.04 -19.42 7.21
CA SER A 248 -14.88 -20.12 6.22
C SER A 248 -14.45 -19.98 4.75
N ASP A 249 -13.34 -19.31 4.48
CA ASP A 249 -12.88 -18.98 3.11
C ASP A 249 -12.01 -20.08 2.45
N THR A 250 -11.85 -21.27 3.04
CA THR A 250 -10.85 -22.25 2.55
C THR A 250 -11.38 -23.33 1.62
N VAL A 251 -11.07 -23.17 0.34
CA VAL A 251 -11.10 -24.25 -0.66
C VAL A 251 -9.79 -25.07 -0.63
N PHE A 252 -8.68 -24.49 -0.17
CA PHE A 252 -7.34 -25.09 -0.20
C PHE A 252 -6.90 -25.67 1.14
N THR A 253 -6.25 -26.84 1.13
CA THR A 253 -5.70 -27.47 2.34
C THR A 253 -4.23 -27.89 2.20
N GLY A 254 -3.49 -27.88 3.31
CA GLY A 254 -2.11 -28.38 3.38
C GLY A 254 -1.16 -27.81 2.31
N TYR A 255 -0.69 -28.69 1.43
CA TYR A 255 0.30 -28.37 0.39
C TYR A 255 -0.19 -27.32 -0.62
N GLU A 256 -1.48 -27.29 -0.94
CA GLU A 256 -2.04 -26.31 -1.89
C GLU A 256 -1.90 -24.88 -1.36
N LYS A 257 -2.01 -24.67 -0.04
CA LYS A 257 -1.76 -23.37 0.58
C LYS A 257 -0.31 -22.96 0.42
N PHE A 258 0.62 -23.89 0.66
CA PHE A 258 2.05 -23.65 0.42
C PHE A 258 2.31 -23.27 -1.04
N GLN A 259 1.75 -24.02 -2.00
CA GLN A 259 1.87 -23.71 -3.43
C GLN A 259 1.33 -22.31 -3.75
N ARG A 260 0.18 -21.92 -3.20
CA ARG A 260 -0.36 -20.57 -3.38
C ARG A 260 0.55 -19.49 -2.80
N VAL A 261 1.07 -19.68 -1.58
CA VAL A 261 1.98 -18.71 -0.94
C VAL A 261 3.26 -18.57 -1.76
N TRP A 262 3.83 -19.70 -2.20
CA TRP A 262 4.99 -19.73 -3.07
C TRP A 262 4.71 -19.04 -4.40
N TYR A 263 3.56 -19.30 -5.03
CA TYR A 263 3.13 -18.66 -6.27
C TYR A 263 3.00 -17.13 -6.11
N LEU A 264 2.33 -16.65 -5.05
CA LEU A 264 2.16 -15.21 -4.81
C LEU A 264 3.50 -14.52 -4.51
N MET A 265 4.37 -15.14 -3.72
CA MET A 265 5.72 -14.63 -3.50
C MET A 265 6.50 -14.56 -4.82
N SER A 266 6.41 -15.61 -5.63
CA SER A 266 7.04 -15.71 -6.94
C SER A 266 6.51 -14.65 -7.90
N LYS A 267 5.20 -14.42 -7.90
CA LYS A 267 4.54 -13.35 -8.66
C LYS A 267 5.04 -11.97 -8.23
N ASN A 268 5.19 -11.70 -6.94
CA ASN A 268 5.74 -10.45 -6.43
C ASN A 268 7.19 -10.22 -6.89
N ILE A 269 8.06 -11.24 -6.77
CA ILE A 269 9.46 -11.16 -7.27
C ILE A 269 9.46 -10.93 -8.78
N HIS A 270 8.63 -11.66 -9.50
CA HIS A 270 8.51 -11.54 -10.95
C HIS A 270 8.01 -10.15 -11.37
N GLY A 271 7.01 -9.61 -10.69
CA GLY A 271 6.54 -8.24 -10.91
C GLY A 271 7.63 -7.21 -10.63
N LEU A 272 8.35 -7.38 -9.52
CA LEU A 272 9.43 -6.48 -9.09
C LEU A 272 10.57 -6.38 -10.12
N PHE A 273 11.00 -7.50 -10.71
CA PHE A 273 12.17 -7.52 -11.59
C PHE A 273 11.87 -7.64 -13.08
N MET A 274 10.78 -8.32 -13.44
CA MET A 274 10.44 -8.72 -14.80
C MET A 274 9.08 -8.19 -15.25
N GLY A 275 8.38 -7.36 -14.47
CA GLY A 275 7.15 -6.66 -14.89
C GLY A 275 6.12 -7.53 -15.62
N THR A 276 5.97 -8.81 -15.24
CA THR A 276 5.11 -9.83 -15.90
C THR A 276 5.55 -10.27 -17.31
N PHE A 277 6.86 -10.41 -17.55
CA PHE A 277 7.41 -11.03 -18.77
C PHE A 277 6.86 -12.45 -19.03
N PRO A 278 6.28 -12.75 -20.20
CA PRO A 278 5.48 -13.96 -20.39
C PRO A 278 6.28 -15.25 -20.60
N TRP A 279 7.58 -15.15 -20.91
CA TRP A 279 8.41 -16.30 -21.30
C TRP A 279 9.00 -17.07 -20.12
N LEU A 280 8.98 -16.49 -18.92
CA LEU A 280 9.47 -17.13 -17.70
C LEU A 280 8.30 -17.30 -16.73
N SER A 281 8.15 -18.50 -16.18
CA SER A 281 7.18 -18.70 -15.10
C SER A 281 7.61 -17.94 -13.86
N PHE A 282 6.64 -17.56 -13.03
CA PHE A 282 6.90 -16.80 -11.80
C PHE A 282 7.85 -17.57 -10.87
N GLU A 283 7.64 -18.88 -10.75
CA GLU A 283 8.42 -19.79 -9.90
C GLU A 283 9.87 -19.95 -10.39
N SER A 284 10.09 -19.88 -11.70
CA SER A 284 11.44 -19.94 -12.27
C SER A 284 12.24 -18.71 -11.85
N VAL A 285 11.62 -17.54 -11.81
CA VAL A 285 12.26 -16.31 -11.33
C VAL A 285 12.54 -16.37 -9.83
N SER A 286 11.60 -16.85 -9.00
CA SER A 286 11.88 -17.00 -7.57
C SER A 286 12.99 -18.00 -7.30
N PHE A 287 13.06 -19.10 -8.06
CA PHE A 287 14.17 -20.07 -7.97
C PHE A 287 15.52 -19.43 -8.30
N ILE A 288 15.62 -18.60 -9.37
CA ILE A 288 16.83 -17.84 -9.69
C ILE A 288 17.25 -16.96 -8.50
N PHE A 289 16.30 -16.27 -7.87
CA PHE A 289 16.58 -15.41 -6.71
C PHE A 289 17.04 -16.19 -5.48
N VAL A 290 16.51 -17.40 -5.25
CA VAL A 290 16.99 -18.31 -4.22
C VAL A 290 18.42 -18.78 -4.54
N VAL A 291 18.72 -19.12 -5.79
CA VAL A 291 20.09 -19.50 -6.22
C VAL A 291 21.06 -18.34 -6.04
N ILE A 292 20.67 -17.11 -6.39
CA ILE A 292 21.48 -15.91 -6.13
C ILE A 292 21.72 -15.75 -4.63
N LEU A 293 20.67 -15.88 -3.81
CA LEU A 293 20.81 -15.79 -2.36
C LEU A 293 21.81 -16.84 -1.86
N ILE A 294 21.67 -18.11 -2.26
CA ILE A 294 22.59 -19.22 -1.95
C ILE A 294 24.02 -18.90 -2.41
N PHE A 295 24.20 -18.34 -3.61
CA PHE A 295 25.52 -17.93 -4.09
C PHE A 295 26.16 -16.88 -3.18
N LEU A 296 25.39 -15.87 -2.74
CA LEU A 296 25.86 -14.87 -1.77
C LEU A 296 26.24 -15.50 -0.42
N ILE A 297 25.57 -16.58 -0.02
CA ILE A 297 25.91 -17.40 1.17
C ILE A 297 27.27 -18.07 0.99
N VAL A 298 27.42 -18.83 -0.10
CA VAL A 298 28.61 -19.66 -0.36
C VAL A 298 29.85 -18.78 -0.49
N LYS A 299 29.71 -17.62 -1.15
CA LYS A 299 30.81 -16.65 -1.31
C LYS A 299 31.03 -15.74 -0.10
N LYS A 300 30.22 -15.86 0.96
CA LYS A 300 30.32 -15.07 2.20
C LYS A 300 30.33 -13.56 1.95
N ILE A 301 29.55 -13.11 0.97
CA ILE A 301 29.47 -11.68 0.61
C ILE A 301 28.67 -10.90 1.66
N ILE A 302 27.65 -11.54 2.23
CA ILE A 302 26.83 -11.00 3.31
C ILE A 302 27.30 -11.60 4.65
N ASP A 303 27.32 -10.81 5.72
CA ASP A 303 27.56 -11.30 7.08
C ASP A 303 26.61 -12.47 7.40
N ARG A 304 27.17 -13.58 7.88
CA ARG A 304 26.43 -14.84 8.11
C ARG A 304 25.23 -14.67 9.05
N ARG A 305 25.31 -13.76 10.03
CA ARG A 305 24.23 -13.51 10.99
C ARG A 305 23.10 -12.76 10.29
N LEU A 306 23.42 -11.70 9.55
CA LEU A 306 22.42 -10.97 8.77
C LEU A 306 21.73 -11.87 7.74
N LEU A 307 22.51 -12.69 7.04
CA LEU A 307 22.00 -13.65 6.08
C LEU A 307 21.04 -14.67 6.71
N PHE A 308 21.38 -15.22 7.87
CA PHE A 308 20.49 -16.12 8.60
C PHE A 308 19.16 -15.43 8.92
N LEU A 309 19.20 -14.19 9.43
CA LEU A 309 17.99 -13.43 9.72
C LEU A 309 17.12 -13.21 8.48
N VAL A 310 17.73 -12.91 7.34
CA VAL A 310 17.04 -12.72 6.05
C VAL A 310 16.38 -14.02 5.57
N VAL A 311 17.06 -15.16 5.68
CA VAL A 311 16.48 -16.47 5.32
C VAL A 311 15.31 -16.81 6.24
N ILE A 312 15.48 -16.64 7.56
CA ILE A 312 14.40 -16.89 8.52
C ILE A 312 13.22 -15.94 8.30
N TRP A 313 13.46 -14.68 7.91
CA TRP A 313 12.40 -13.74 7.54
C TRP A 313 11.53 -14.31 6.42
N ILE A 314 12.13 -14.76 5.31
CA ILE A 314 11.39 -15.38 4.20
C ILE A 314 10.61 -16.61 4.69
N LEU A 315 11.27 -17.51 5.43
CA LEU A 315 10.67 -18.76 5.88
C LEU A 315 9.49 -18.54 6.85
N ILE A 316 9.55 -17.54 7.73
CA ILE A 316 8.44 -17.23 8.64
C ILE A 316 7.19 -16.84 7.86
N TYR A 317 7.31 -15.98 6.85
CA TYR A 317 6.14 -15.60 6.03
C TYR A 317 5.57 -16.80 5.30
N ILE A 318 6.43 -17.61 4.67
CA ILE A 318 6.01 -18.81 3.95
C ILE A 318 5.29 -19.76 4.91
N PHE A 319 5.90 -20.09 6.04
CA PHE A 319 5.33 -21.00 7.03
C PHE A 319 4.02 -20.48 7.60
N PHE A 320 4.00 -19.24 8.08
CA PHE A 320 2.80 -18.64 8.68
C PHE A 320 1.62 -18.65 7.71
N PHE A 321 1.79 -18.13 6.48
CA PHE A 321 0.67 -18.07 5.53
C PHE A 321 0.31 -19.42 4.90
N SER A 322 1.22 -20.40 4.93
CA SER A 322 0.89 -21.78 4.51
C SER A 322 0.03 -22.48 5.56
N SER A 323 0.23 -22.16 6.84
CA SER A 323 -0.52 -22.74 7.97
C SER A 323 -1.75 -21.93 8.39
N TYR A 324 -1.81 -20.64 8.05
CA TYR A 324 -2.90 -19.76 8.47
C TYR A 324 -4.24 -20.19 7.86
N SER A 325 -5.31 -20.04 8.64
CA SER A 325 -6.64 -20.51 8.27
C SER A 325 -7.22 -19.73 7.10
N LYS A 326 -6.98 -18.41 6.97
CA LYS A 326 -7.51 -17.57 5.88
C LYS A 326 -6.65 -17.61 4.63
N ILE A 327 -7.26 -17.43 3.45
CA ILE A 327 -6.54 -17.26 2.19
C ILE A 327 -5.69 -15.97 2.24
N VAL A 328 -4.40 -16.11 1.97
CA VAL A 328 -3.48 -14.98 1.90
C VAL A 328 -3.74 -14.12 0.67
N SER A 329 -3.76 -12.80 0.88
CA SER A 329 -3.71 -11.78 -0.17
C SER A 329 -2.27 -11.41 -0.51
N GLU A 330 -2.00 -11.09 -1.78
CA GLU A 330 -0.65 -10.82 -2.32
C GLU A 330 0.12 -9.74 -1.54
N TYR A 331 -0.56 -8.66 -1.15
CA TYR A 331 0.05 -7.52 -0.45
C TYR A 331 0.60 -7.88 0.94
N TYR A 332 0.14 -8.96 1.58
CA TYR A 332 0.69 -9.40 2.86
C TYR A 332 2.15 -9.85 2.75
N LEU A 333 2.58 -10.28 1.55
CA LEU A 333 3.96 -10.72 1.31
C LEU A 333 4.91 -9.55 0.97
N ASN A 334 4.40 -8.32 0.83
CA ASN A 334 5.21 -7.15 0.49
C ASN A 334 6.27 -6.83 1.56
N GLY A 335 6.07 -7.31 2.79
CA GLY A 335 7.05 -7.19 3.86
C GLY A 335 8.41 -7.82 3.53
N ILE A 336 8.44 -8.82 2.64
CA ILE A 336 9.64 -9.54 2.19
C ILE A 336 10.32 -8.85 1.00
N THR A 337 9.62 -7.98 0.27
CA THR A 337 10.09 -7.36 -0.99
C THR A 337 11.46 -6.70 -0.84
N ILE A 338 11.74 -6.07 0.32
CA ILE A 338 13.04 -5.44 0.58
C ILE A 338 14.22 -6.43 0.52
N ILE A 339 14.00 -7.69 0.89
CA ILE A 339 15.03 -8.74 0.85
C ILE A 339 15.43 -9.01 -0.59
N TRP A 340 14.46 -9.07 -1.51
CA TRP A 340 14.74 -9.31 -2.91
C TRP A 340 15.46 -8.13 -3.57
N ILE A 341 15.07 -6.90 -3.22
CA ILE A 341 15.80 -5.69 -3.62
C ILE A 341 17.24 -5.73 -3.09
N LEU A 342 17.44 -6.12 -1.83
CA LEU A 342 18.77 -6.26 -1.24
C LEU A 342 19.62 -7.30 -1.97
N THR A 343 19.10 -8.51 -2.14
CA THR A 343 19.78 -9.63 -2.81
C THR A 343 20.23 -9.24 -4.22
N PHE A 344 19.33 -8.63 -5.00
CA PHE A 344 19.68 -8.15 -6.35
C PHE A 344 20.73 -7.05 -6.31
N SER A 345 20.59 -6.07 -5.41
CA SER A 345 21.52 -4.94 -5.30
C SER A 345 22.94 -5.38 -4.99
N VAL A 346 23.08 -6.29 -4.02
CA VAL A 346 24.39 -6.86 -3.64
C VAL A 346 24.97 -7.68 -4.79
N CYS A 347 24.15 -8.51 -5.47
CA CYS A 347 24.59 -9.32 -6.60
C CYS A 347 25.13 -8.45 -7.76
N ILE A 348 24.35 -7.45 -8.20
CA ILE A 348 24.75 -6.54 -9.27
C ILE A 348 26.04 -5.79 -8.90
N TRP A 349 26.18 -5.35 -7.66
CA TRP A 349 27.41 -4.69 -7.23
C TRP A 349 28.64 -5.58 -7.36
N GLN A 350 28.54 -6.88 -7.04
CA GLN A 350 29.66 -7.81 -7.25
C GLN A 350 30.06 -7.94 -8.72
N LEU A 351 29.08 -7.89 -9.65
CA LEU A 351 29.36 -7.87 -11.08
C LEU A 351 30.06 -6.57 -11.50
N LEU A 352 29.53 -5.42 -11.06
CA LEU A 352 30.05 -4.10 -11.44
C LEU A 352 31.45 -3.80 -10.89
N LYS A 353 31.80 -4.36 -9.73
CA LYS A 353 33.13 -4.20 -9.12
C LYS A 353 34.22 -4.96 -9.88
N ARG A 354 33.87 -6.00 -10.62
CA ARG A 354 34.79 -6.88 -11.35
C ARG A 354 34.98 -6.40 -12.80
N SER A 355 36.21 -6.05 -13.17
CA SER A 355 36.49 -5.43 -14.48
C SER A 355 36.19 -6.33 -15.68
N ASP A 356 36.31 -7.64 -15.52
CA ASP A 356 36.07 -8.66 -16.54
C ASP A 356 34.58 -8.85 -16.86
N ILE A 357 33.69 -8.65 -15.87
CA ILE A 357 32.24 -8.89 -16.01
C ILE A 357 31.38 -7.64 -15.74
N LYS A 358 31.98 -6.47 -15.53
CA LYS A 358 31.24 -5.22 -15.27
C LYS A 358 30.23 -4.89 -16.36
N HIS A 359 30.56 -5.18 -17.62
CA HIS A 359 29.70 -4.90 -18.77
C HIS A 359 28.41 -5.72 -18.71
N PHE A 360 28.47 -6.94 -18.19
CA PHE A 360 27.30 -7.77 -17.95
C PHE A 360 26.39 -7.17 -16.87
N GLY A 361 26.96 -6.66 -15.78
CA GLY A 361 26.20 -5.94 -14.74
C GLY A 361 25.52 -4.67 -15.28
N VAL A 362 26.21 -3.89 -16.11
CA VAL A 362 25.65 -2.69 -16.76
C VAL A 362 24.53 -3.07 -17.73
N MET A 363 24.72 -4.15 -18.51
CA MET A 363 23.71 -4.68 -19.42
C MET A 363 22.44 -5.09 -18.67
N ILE A 364 22.56 -5.80 -17.54
CA ILE A 364 21.41 -6.19 -16.71
C ILE A 364 20.65 -4.96 -16.20
N LEU A 365 21.35 -3.96 -15.66
CA LEU A 365 20.70 -2.73 -15.18
C LEU A 365 20.03 -1.93 -16.29
N SER A 366 20.67 -1.87 -17.47
CA SER A 366 20.13 -1.17 -18.64
C SER A 366 18.90 -1.88 -19.18
N PHE A 367 18.94 -3.22 -19.29
CA PHE A 367 17.78 -4.02 -19.66
C PHE A 367 16.64 -3.84 -18.65
N PHE A 368 16.94 -3.96 -17.35
CA PHE A 368 15.95 -3.75 -16.29
C PHE A 368 15.29 -2.37 -16.38
N PHE A 369 16.07 -1.31 -16.62
CA PHE A 369 15.55 0.04 -16.81
C PHE A 369 14.64 0.17 -18.02
N VAL A 370 15.13 -0.20 -19.20
CA VAL A 370 14.38 -0.08 -20.46
C VAL A 370 13.11 -0.92 -20.40
N PHE A 371 13.21 -2.14 -19.87
CA PHE A 371 12.09 -3.05 -19.74
C PHE A 371 10.99 -2.49 -18.82
N ASN A 372 11.34 -2.01 -17.62
CA ASN A 372 10.35 -1.49 -16.70
C ASN A 372 9.73 -0.16 -17.18
N LEU A 373 10.52 0.70 -17.85
CA LEU A 373 9.97 1.88 -18.50
C LEU A 373 9.01 1.53 -19.62
N ASN A 374 9.38 0.60 -20.50
CA ASN A 374 8.50 0.13 -21.56
C ASN A 374 7.19 -0.41 -20.97
N LYS A 375 7.28 -1.26 -19.93
CA LYS A 375 6.09 -1.79 -19.25
C LYS A 375 5.23 -0.70 -18.63
N PHE A 376 5.83 0.31 -18.00
CA PHE A 376 5.10 1.43 -17.41
C PHE A 376 4.31 2.22 -18.47
N PHE A 377 4.95 2.57 -19.58
CA PHE A 377 4.31 3.34 -20.65
C PHE A 377 3.33 2.52 -21.49
N SER A 378 3.54 1.20 -21.60
CA SER A 378 2.62 0.30 -22.31
C SER A 378 1.47 -0.20 -21.43
N TYR A 379 1.47 0.07 -20.13
CA TYR A 379 0.41 -0.38 -19.24
C TYR A 379 -0.80 0.56 -19.33
N ASP A 380 -1.94 -0.03 -19.68
CA ASP A 380 -3.20 0.66 -19.87
C ASP A 380 -3.66 1.37 -18.60
N ILE A 381 -4.26 2.53 -18.80
CA ILE A 381 -4.87 3.30 -17.72
C ILE A 381 -6.20 2.65 -17.37
N ASN A 382 -6.43 2.42 -16.08
CA ASN A 382 -7.71 1.90 -15.60
C ASN A 382 -8.84 2.90 -15.92
N ALA A 383 -9.83 2.45 -16.69
CA ALA A 383 -10.94 3.28 -17.16
C ALA A 383 -12.13 3.36 -16.17
N SER A 384 -11.93 3.03 -14.90
CA SER A 384 -12.94 3.14 -13.82
C SER A 384 -12.39 3.73 -12.51
N GLY A 385 -11.27 4.46 -12.60
CA GLY A 385 -10.59 5.09 -11.49
C GLY A 385 -11.17 6.46 -11.10
N TYR A 386 -10.32 7.31 -10.54
CA TYR A 386 -10.69 8.63 -10.00
C TYR A 386 -11.46 9.51 -11.00
N VAL A 387 -10.93 9.65 -12.22
CA VAL A 387 -11.50 10.54 -13.24
C VAL A 387 -12.93 10.10 -13.58
N GLN A 388 -13.11 8.82 -13.91
CA GLN A 388 -14.41 8.33 -14.38
C GLN A 388 -15.47 8.35 -13.28
N ARG A 389 -15.11 7.99 -12.04
CA ARG A 389 -16.04 8.02 -10.91
C ARG A 389 -16.46 9.44 -10.57
N LYS A 390 -15.53 10.39 -10.58
CA LYS A 390 -15.82 11.81 -10.35
C LYS A 390 -16.67 12.40 -11.49
N ASP A 391 -16.39 12.03 -12.74
CA ASP A 391 -17.15 12.48 -13.90
C ASP A 391 -18.60 11.98 -13.90
N ILE A 392 -18.84 10.72 -13.51
CA ILE A 392 -20.19 10.16 -13.37
C ILE A 392 -21.00 10.91 -12.32
N VAL A 393 -20.41 11.19 -11.15
CA VAL A 393 -21.11 11.95 -10.09
C VAL A 393 -21.33 13.41 -10.50
N SER A 394 -20.39 14.00 -11.23
CA SER A 394 -20.53 15.35 -11.81
C SER A 394 -21.63 15.41 -12.87
N GLU A 395 -21.77 14.35 -13.67
CA GLU A 395 -22.84 14.19 -14.67
C GLU A 395 -24.22 14.10 -14.00
N ILE A 396 -24.35 13.29 -12.95
CA ILE A 396 -25.59 13.21 -12.15
C ILE A 396 -25.96 14.59 -11.60
N LYS A 397 -24.98 15.32 -11.02
CA LYS A 397 -25.21 16.67 -10.50
C LYS A 397 -25.68 17.63 -11.59
N ARG A 398 -25.02 17.64 -12.75
CA ARG A 398 -25.38 18.49 -13.89
C ARG A 398 -26.82 18.22 -14.33
N ASN A 399 -27.15 16.97 -14.64
CA ASN A 399 -28.49 16.59 -15.09
C ASN A 399 -29.57 16.91 -14.04
N SER A 400 -29.29 16.63 -12.76
CA SER A 400 -30.17 16.96 -11.64
C SER A 400 -30.47 18.47 -11.55
N ASN A 401 -29.45 19.31 -11.73
CA ASN A 401 -29.60 20.76 -11.69
C ASN A 401 -30.39 21.29 -12.89
N ASP A 402 -30.10 20.80 -14.10
CA ASP A 402 -30.80 21.19 -15.33
C ASP A 402 -32.31 20.87 -15.25
N ARG A 403 -32.66 19.82 -14.50
CA ARG A 403 -34.04 19.39 -14.24
C ARG A 403 -34.67 20.04 -13.01
N GLY A 404 -33.90 20.78 -12.20
CA GLY A 404 -34.36 21.38 -10.95
C GLY A 404 -34.73 20.37 -9.86
N TYR A 405 -34.08 19.21 -9.83
CA TYR A 405 -34.33 18.19 -8.80
C TYR A 405 -33.66 18.55 -7.46
N PRO A 406 -34.39 18.58 -6.33
CA PRO A 406 -33.83 18.90 -5.02
C PRO A 406 -32.97 17.78 -4.41
N CYS A 407 -33.11 16.54 -4.89
CA CYS A 407 -32.27 15.40 -4.52
C CYS A 407 -32.33 14.31 -5.60
N VAL A 408 -31.44 13.31 -5.47
CA VAL A 408 -31.40 12.13 -6.36
C VAL A 408 -31.28 10.84 -5.57
N SER A 409 -31.67 9.73 -6.18
CA SER A 409 -31.34 8.38 -5.69
C SER A 409 -30.37 7.72 -6.66
N VAL A 410 -29.54 6.80 -6.14
CA VAL A 410 -28.57 6.07 -6.97
C VAL A 410 -28.75 4.58 -6.78
N SER A 411 -28.96 3.87 -7.89
CA SER A 411 -28.94 2.42 -7.95
C SER A 411 -27.72 1.93 -8.76
N TYR A 412 -27.44 0.63 -8.67
CA TYR A 412 -26.25 0.06 -9.30
C TYR A 412 -26.59 -1.24 -10.03
N ILE A 413 -26.09 -1.37 -11.26
CA ILE A 413 -26.03 -2.66 -11.98
C ILE A 413 -24.57 -3.07 -12.01
N THR A 414 -24.19 -3.91 -11.06
CA THR A 414 -22.79 -4.22 -10.81
C THR A 414 -22.59 -5.53 -10.06
N ASP A 415 -21.40 -6.12 -10.22
CA ASP A 415 -20.95 -7.21 -9.33
C ASP A 415 -20.70 -6.67 -7.90
N PRO A 416 -20.79 -7.52 -6.86
CA PRO A 416 -20.58 -7.12 -5.47
C PRO A 416 -19.26 -6.38 -5.25
N GLY A 417 -19.31 -5.25 -4.52
CA GLY A 417 -18.14 -4.45 -4.12
C GLY A 417 -17.81 -3.27 -5.05
N TYR A 418 -18.29 -3.29 -6.30
CA TYR A 418 -18.07 -2.20 -7.26
C TYR A 418 -19.10 -1.04 -7.15
N ASN A 419 -20.16 -1.23 -6.36
CA ASN A 419 -21.12 -0.19 -5.96
C ASN A 419 -20.55 0.82 -4.96
N LEU A 420 -19.30 0.66 -4.54
CA LEU A 420 -18.58 1.51 -3.60
C LEU A 420 -17.69 2.51 -4.36
N GLY A 421 -17.23 3.59 -3.71
CA GLY A 421 -16.30 4.56 -4.34
C GLY A 421 -16.97 5.72 -5.08
N TYR A 422 -18.10 6.20 -4.57
CA TYR A 422 -18.84 7.34 -5.13
C TYR A 422 -19.37 8.32 -4.05
N ARG A 423 -19.60 7.83 -2.83
CA ARG A 423 -20.30 8.56 -1.76
C ARG A 423 -19.58 9.83 -1.35
N TYR A 424 -18.25 9.80 -1.29
CA TYR A 424 -17.49 10.99 -0.97
C TYR A 424 -17.62 12.07 -2.04
N PHE A 425 -17.73 11.71 -3.33
CA PHE A 425 -17.96 12.68 -4.40
C PHE A 425 -19.35 13.31 -4.34
N PHE A 426 -20.40 12.57 -3.94
CA PHE A 426 -21.71 13.17 -3.69
C PHE A 426 -21.65 14.22 -2.58
N TRP A 427 -20.88 13.95 -1.51
CA TRP A 427 -20.64 14.94 -0.46
C TRP A 427 -19.84 16.13 -0.97
N LEU A 428 -18.70 15.89 -1.63
CA LEU A 428 -17.78 16.92 -2.14
C LEU A 428 -18.48 17.86 -3.12
N LEU A 429 -19.38 17.34 -3.96
CA LEU A 429 -20.14 18.12 -4.93
C LEU A 429 -21.46 18.66 -4.36
N ASN A 430 -21.75 18.46 -3.07
CA ASN A 430 -22.99 18.90 -2.40
C ASN A 430 -24.27 18.41 -3.10
N VAL A 431 -24.30 17.12 -3.47
CA VAL A 431 -25.47 16.46 -4.03
C VAL A 431 -26.25 15.81 -2.89
N LYS A 432 -27.51 16.22 -2.70
CA LYS A 432 -28.41 15.58 -1.74
C LYS A 432 -28.88 14.24 -2.31
N THR A 433 -28.70 13.16 -1.56
CA THR A 433 -29.26 11.85 -1.92
C THR A 433 -30.43 11.49 -1.01
N ALA A 434 -31.35 10.68 -1.53
CA ALA A 434 -32.45 10.10 -0.78
C ALA A 434 -32.55 8.58 -1.03
N PRO A 435 -33.21 7.82 -0.14
CA PRO A 435 -33.47 6.40 -0.36
C PRO A 435 -34.21 6.16 -1.68
N ILE A 436 -33.96 5.00 -2.29
CA ILE A 436 -34.61 4.62 -3.55
C ILE A 436 -36.14 4.54 -3.32
N GLY A 437 -36.91 5.21 -4.16
CA GLY A 437 -38.36 5.19 -4.14
C GLY A 437 -38.98 5.73 -5.42
N ASN A 438 -40.30 5.55 -5.57
CA ASN A 438 -41.04 5.94 -6.77
C ASN A 438 -41.12 7.45 -6.98
N ASP A 439 -40.89 8.22 -5.92
CA ASP A 439 -41.02 9.67 -5.92
C ASP A 439 -39.67 10.40 -6.06
N VAL A 440 -38.54 9.70 -6.18
CA VAL A 440 -37.21 10.32 -6.32
C VAL A 440 -36.55 9.88 -7.64
N PRO A 441 -35.96 10.80 -8.42
CA PRO A 441 -35.24 10.44 -9.65
C PRO A 441 -34.07 9.49 -9.36
N VAL A 442 -34.15 8.26 -9.89
CA VAL A 442 -33.14 7.22 -9.71
C VAL A 442 -32.17 7.20 -10.89
N TYR A 443 -30.90 7.50 -10.63
CA TYR A 443 -29.81 7.29 -11.58
C TYR A 443 -29.20 5.92 -11.36
N THR A 444 -28.92 5.18 -12.43
CA THR A 444 -28.32 3.84 -12.32
C THR A 444 -26.89 3.85 -12.85
N ILE A 445 -25.93 3.58 -11.97
CA ILE A 445 -24.52 3.43 -12.35
C ILE A 445 -24.27 1.97 -12.77
N VAL A 446 -23.67 1.77 -13.92
CA VAL A 446 -23.42 0.45 -14.52
C VAL A 446 -21.92 0.19 -14.61
N PHE A 447 -21.45 -0.88 -13.96
CA PHE A 447 -20.05 -1.32 -14.05
C PHE A 447 -19.93 -2.81 -13.72
N PRO A 448 -19.16 -3.63 -14.46
CA PRO A 448 -18.48 -3.29 -15.70
C PRO A 448 -19.47 -3.07 -16.85
N LEU A 449 -19.18 -2.11 -17.73
CA LEU A 449 -20.00 -1.84 -18.90
C LEU A 449 -19.87 -2.99 -19.91
N LYS A 450 -20.95 -3.76 -20.06
CA LYS A 450 -21.09 -4.84 -21.06
C LYS A 450 -21.98 -4.35 -22.21
N PRO A 451 -21.79 -4.83 -23.45
CA PRO A 451 -22.57 -4.39 -24.61
C PRO A 451 -24.10 -4.56 -24.49
N ILE A 452 -24.55 -5.45 -23.59
CA ILE A 452 -25.97 -5.70 -23.32
C ILE A 452 -26.65 -4.55 -22.55
N PHE A 453 -25.89 -3.67 -21.90
CA PHE A 453 -26.45 -2.56 -21.13
C PHE A 453 -26.57 -1.30 -21.99
N VAL A 454 -27.81 -0.85 -22.21
CA VAL A 454 -28.09 0.43 -22.85
C VAL A 454 -27.95 1.52 -21.78
N THR A 455 -27.08 2.50 -22.05
CA THR A 455 -26.71 3.58 -21.12
C THR A 455 -26.80 4.92 -21.84
N ASP A 456 -27.18 5.97 -21.12
CA ASP A 456 -27.32 7.32 -21.67
C ASP A 456 -25.96 8.02 -21.79
N VAL A 457 -25.07 7.80 -20.81
CA VAL A 457 -23.72 8.39 -20.78
C VAL A 457 -22.69 7.36 -20.37
N ASN A 458 -21.55 7.35 -21.05
CA ASN A 458 -20.39 6.53 -20.71
C ASN A 458 -19.19 7.39 -20.35
N LYS A 459 -18.53 7.07 -19.24
CA LYS A 459 -17.27 7.66 -18.78
C LYS A 459 -16.26 6.54 -18.60
N GLY A 460 -15.43 6.31 -19.62
CA GLY A 460 -14.54 5.15 -19.68
C GLY A 460 -15.32 3.84 -19.63
N ALA A 461 -15.06 3.01 -18.63
CA ALA A 461 -15.72 1.73 -18.43
C ALA A 461 -16.98 1.79 -17.53
N ILE A 462 -17.37 2.98 -17.07
CA ILE A 462 -18.55 3.19 -16.22
C ILE A 462 -19.67 3.83 -17.06
N GLY A 463 -20.84 3.21 -17.04
CA GLY A 463 -22.06 3.73 -17.67
C GLY A 463 -23.01 4.38 -16.66
N LEU A 464 -23.87 5.24 -17.16
CA LEU A 464 -24.93 5.91 -16.42
C LEU A 464 -26.26 5.79 -17.20
N ILE A 465 -27.30 5.35 -16.51
CA ILE A 465 -28.69 5.39 -17.00
C ILE A 465 -29.42 6.49 -16.25
N TYR A 466 -30.08 7.37 -16.99
CA TYR A 466 -30.90 8.44 -16.45
C TYR A 466 -32.26 7.94 -15.95
N PRO A 467 -32.86 8.64 -14.97
CA PRO A 467 -34.24 8.39 -14.60
C PRO A 467 -35.17 8.64 -15.79
N ASN A 468 -36.28 7.89 -15.88
CA ASN A 468 -37.36 8.24 -16.79
C ASN A 468 -38.00 9.56 -16.33
N HIS A 469 -37.53 10.68 -16.88
CA HIS A 469 -37.92 12.00 -16.41
C HIS A 469 -39.43 12.25 -16.50
N GLU A 470 -40.13 11.62 -17.44
CA GLU A 470 -41.58 11.78 -17.63
C GLU A 470 -42.40 11.15 -16.49
N SER A 471 -41.84 10.17 -15.76
CA SER A 471 -42.57 9.50 -14.67
C SER A 471 -42.63 10.31 -13.38
N TYR A 472 -41.84 11.39 -13.25
CA TYR A 472 -41.70 12.14 -12.01
C TYR A 472 -42.40 13.50 -12.07
N ALA A 473 -43.41 13.69 -11.21
CA ALA A 473 -44.04 15.00 -10.99
C ALA A 473 -43.24 15.80 -9.95
N LYS A 474 -43.04 17.10 -10.17
CA LYS A 474 -42.22 17.96 -9.31
C LYS A 474 -42.61 17.90 -7.82
N GLU A 475 -43.90 17.96 -7.52
CA GLU A 475 -44.43 17.88 -6.14
C GLU A 475 -44.11 16.54 -5.46
N ARG A 476 -44.14 15.44 -6.22
CA ARG A 476 -43.76 14.12 -5.71
C ARG A 476 -42.26 14.07 -5.36
N ILE A 477 -41.42 14.67 -6.21
CA ILE A 477 -39.98 14.79 -5.93
C ILE A 477 -39.71 15.61 -4.68
N GLU A 478 -40.35 16.77 -4.53
CA GLU A 478 -40.18 17.60 -3.33
C GLU A 478 -40.56 16.83 -2.05
N LYS A 479 -41.64 16.05 -2.10
CA LYS A 479 -42.05 15.18 -0.99
C LYS A 479 -41.04 14.06 -0.73
N GLY A 480 -40.60 13.34 -1.77
CA GLY A 480 -39.61 12.27 -1.66
C GLY A 480 -38.25 12.76 -1.16
N CYS A 481 -37.88 13.99 -1.49
CA CYS A 481 -36.65 14.66 -1.09
C CYS A 481 -36.73 15.42 0.23
N SER A 482 -37.86 15.39 0.95
CA SER A 482 -38.04 16.13 2.20
C SER A 482 -37.23 15.57 3.37
N GLY A 483 -36.81 14.30 3.30
CA GLY A 483 -36.04 13.63 4.34
C GLY A 483 -34.58 14.10 4.46
N GLU A 484 -33.85 13.46 5.38
CA GLU A 484 -32.42 13.70 5.57
C GLU A 484 -31.60 13.26 4.35
N ASN A 485 -30.39 13.80 4.19
CA ASN A 485 -29.48 13.40 3.13
C ASN A 485 -28.93 12.00 3.43
N SER A 486 -29.41 10.98 2.70
CA SER A 486 -29.03 9.59 2.92
C SER A 486 -27.53 9.35 2.77
N ASN A 487 -26.82 10.17 1.97
CA ASN A 487 -25.37 10.06 1.85
C ASN A 487 -24.66 10.36 3.18
N LEU A 488 -25.24 11.18 4.05
CA LEU A 488 -24.72 11.51 5.37
C LEU A 488 -25.24 10.55 6.46
N THR A 489 -26.47 10.04 6.30
CA THR A 489 -27.19 9.33 7.37
C THR A 489 -27.23 7.82 7.21
N ASP A 490 -26.95 7.28 6.03
CA ASP A 490 -26.83 5.84 5.83
C ASP A 490 -25.47 5.31 6.34
N PRO A 491 -25.43 4.09 6.90
CA PRO A 491 -24.17 3.43 7.28
C PRO A 491 -23.18 3.39 6.12
N LEU A 492 -21.89 3.62 6.41
CA LEU A 492 -20.82 3.46 5.44
C LEU A 492 -20.10 2.14 5.72
N PHE A 493 -20.22 1.19 4.79
CA PHE A 493 -19.50 -0.09 4.89
C PHE A 493 -18.00 0.17 5.11
N GLY A 494 -17.37 -0.51 6.06
CA GLY A 494 -15.96 -0.30 6.41
C GLY A 494 -15.70 0.71 7.55
N PHE A 495 -16.72 1.44 8.02
CA PHE A 495 -16.66 2.17 9.30
C PHE A 495 -17.79 1.75 10.25
N THR A 496 -17.46 1.66 11.53
CA THR A 496 -18.43 1.66 12.61
C THR A 496 -18.75 3.09 13.01
N ARG A 497 -20.04 3.41 13.19
CA ARG A 497 -20.46 4.68 13.79
C ARG A 497 -20.13 4.74 15.27
#